data_AF-A0AAC8VIX0-F1
#
_entry.id   AF-A0AAC8VIX0-F1
#
_cell.length_a   1.000
_cell.length_b   1.000
_cell.length_c   1.000
_cell.angle_alpha   90.00
_cell.angle_beta   90.00
_cell.angle_gamma   90.00
#
_symmetry.space_group_name_H-M   'P 1'
#
loop_
_entity.id
_entity.type
_entity.pdbx_description
1 polymer ?
#
loop_
_entity_poly.entity_id
_entity_poly.type
_entity_poly.pdbx_seq_one_letter_code
_entity_poly.pdbx_strand_id
1 'polypeptide(L)'
;MSQKRKKPSAEFKTKVVLEVIEGDQTLNQICSKYELVPKTVQNWKKVFLANASLAFNIDNAVAEFKDEIKTKEKEVNELHRQLGKRTAELEWAAKKLKSLDYETRKCLIESEPKNIPVTRQCELINFNRSNCYYKSVRCTKDKMELLRAIDRIYTETPFYGYRKVHQQLIA
;
A
#
# COMPACT_ATOMS: atom_id res chain seq x y z
N MET A 1 -3.25 26.64 -25.15
CA MET A 1 -4.47 25.82 -25.02
C MET A 1 -4.36 24.63 -25.97
N SER A 2 -3.88 23.48 -25.47
CA SER A 2 -3.67 22.28 -26.30
C SER A 2 -5.01 21.59 -26.57
N GLN A 3 -5.55 21.71 -27.78
CA GLN A 3 -6.76 21.00 -28.18
C GLN A 3 -6.54 19.47 -28.12
N LYS A 4 -7.35 18.78 -27.32
CA LYS A 4 -7.39 17.31 -27.27
C LYS A 4 -7.78 16.79 -28.66
N ARG A 5 -6.85 16.16 -29.38
CA ARG A 5 -7.13 15.51 -30.68
C ARG A 5 -8.27 14.50 -30.51
N LYS A 6 -9.36 14.67 -31.25
CA LYS A 6 -10.46 13.69 -31.32
C LYS A 6 -9.90 12.39 -31.90
N LYS A 7 -9.99 11.29 -31.15
CA LYS A 7 -9.59 9.97 -31.64
C LYS A 7 -10.70 9.45 -32.57
N PRO A 8 -10.39 9.04 -33.80
CA PRO A 8 -11.40 8.49 -34.70
C PRO A 8 -11.98 7.18 -34.15
N SER A 9 -13.31 7.04 -34.27
CA SER A 9 -14.06 5.85 -33.87
C SER A 9 -13.60 4.59 -34.63
N ALA A 10 -13.79 3.41 -34.05
CA ALA A 10 -13.47 2.14 -34.71
C ALA A 10 -14.27 1.96 -36.01
N GLU A 11 -15.56 2.29 -36.00
CA GLU A 11 -16.45 2.25 -37.17
C GLU A 11 -15.99 3.19 -38.30
N PHE A 12 -15.48 4.36 -37.92
CA PHE A 12 -14.95 5.31 -38.89
C PHE A 12 -13.67 4.77 -39.55
N LYS A 13 -12.77 4.17 -38.77
CA LYS A 13 -11.54 3.55 -39.29
C LYS A 13 -11.85 2.38 -40.21
N THR A 14 -12.81 1.52 -39.87
CA THR A 14 -13.20 0.38 -40.71
C THR A 14 -13.80 0.87 -42.02
N LYS A 15 -14.72 1.85 -41.99
CA LYS A 15 -15.29 2.45 -43.21
C LYS A 15 -14.22 3.00 -44.15
N VAL A 16 -13.30 3.80 -43.62
CA VAL A 16 -12.20 4.39 -44.42
C VAL A 16 -11.28 3.29 -44.98
N VAL A 17 -10.99 2.24 -44.21
CA VAL A 17 -10.13 1.13 -44.68
C VAL A 17 -10.82 0.29 -45.75
N LEU A 18 -12.13 0.05 -45.65
CA LEU A 18 -12.90 -0.66 -46.67
C LEU A 18 -12.90 0.09 -48.00
N GLU A 19 -13.16 1.40 -47.98
CA GLU A 19 -13.14 2.27 -49.16
C GLU A 19 -11.74 2.30 -49.84
N VAL A 20 -10.66 2.11 -49.05
CA VAL A 20 -9.28 1.97 -49.55
C VAL A 20 -8.99 0.57 -50.13
N ILE A 21 -9.70 -0.46 -49.69
CA ILE A 21 -9.54 -1.84 -50.17
C ILE A 21 -10.39 -2.08 -51.44
N GLU A 22 -11.59 -1.48 -51.52
CA GLU A 22 -12.49 -1.53 -52.67
C GLU A 22 -11.87 -0.89 -53.92
N GLY A 23 -11.00 0.11 -53.76
CA GLY A 23 -10.14 0.61 -54.84
C GLY A 23 -10.77 1.65 -55.76
N ASP A 24 -12.01 2.06 -55.49
CA ASP A 24 -12.76 3.05 -56.28
C ASP A 24 -12.16 4.48 -56.23
N GLN A 25 -11.36 4.78 -55.21
CA GLN A 25 -10.67 6.06 -55.05
C GLN A 25 -9.20 5.86 -54.71
N THR A 26 -8.34 6.74 -55.23
CA THR A 26 -6.92 6.72 -54.88
C THR A 26 -6.72 7.08 -53.40
N LEU A 27 -5.67 6.55 -52.78
CA LEU A 27 -5.32 6.82 -51.38
C LEU A 27 -5.31 8.33 -51.06
N ASN A 28 -4.81 9.15 -52.00
CA ASN A 28 -4.72 10.60 -51.84
C ASN A 28 -6.10 11.30 -51.94
N GLN A 29 -7.02 10.79 -52.76
CA GLN A 29 -8.40 11.29 -52.83
C GLN A 29 -9.17 10.98 -51.53
N ILE A 30 -9.01 9.77 -50.98
CA ILE A 30 -9.62 9.38 -49.70
C ILE A 30 -9.05 10.21 -48.54
N CYS A 31 -7.73 10.42 -48.55
CA CYS A 31 -7.07 11.28 -47.57
C CYS A 31 -7.56 12.74 -47.64
N SER A 32 -7.83 13.24 -48.85
CA SER A 32 -8.38 14.58 -49.04
C SER A 32 -9.85 14.66 -48.62
N LYS A 33 -10.66 13.64 -48.91
CA LYS A 33 -12.09 13.56 -48.57
C LYS A 33 -12.34 13.52 -47.06
N TYR A 34 -11.49 12.84 -46.30
CA TYR A 34 -11.63 12.68 -44.85
C TYR A 34 -10.62 13.50 -44.04
N GLU A 35 -9.84 14.38 -44.69
CA GLU A 35 -8.77 15.18 -44.07
C GLU A 35 -7.78 14.33 -43.25
N LEU A 36 -7.37 13.19 -43.81
CA LEU A 36 -6.49 12.22 -43.18
C LEU A 36 -5.08 12.29 -43.76
N VAL A 37 -4.10 11.94 -42.93
CA VAL A 37 -2.71 11.77 -43.38
C VAL A 37 -2.55 10.38 -44.01
N PRO A 38 -1.96 10.25 -45.22
CA PRO A 38 -1.81 8.97 -45.93
C PRO A 38 -1.18 7.85 -45.11
N LYS A 39 -0.17 8.18 -44.29
CA LYS A 39 0.51 7.24 -43.40
C LYS A 39 -0.43 6.65 -42.34
N THR A 40 -1.39 7.42 -41.85
CA THR A 40 -2.39 6.97 -40.87
C THR A 40 -3.32 5.93 -41.48
N VAL A 41 -3.80 6.18 -42.70
CA VAL A 41 -4.68 5.28 -43.45
C VAL A 41 -3.97 3.97 -43.79
N GLN A 42 -2.70 4.04 -44.21
CA GLN A 42 -1.87 2.85 -44.44
C GLN A 42 -1.67 2.02 -43.17
N ASN A 43 -1.43 2.68 -42.03
CA ASN A 43 -1.32 2.01 -40.74
C ASN A 43 -2.64 1.33 -40.33
N TRP A 44 -3.78 1.99 -40.53
CA TRP A 44 -5.09 1.38 -40.27
C TRP A 44 -5.35 0.18 -41.17
N LYS A 45 -5.00 0.25 -42.46
CA LYS A 45 -5.10 -0.88 -43.39
C LYS A 45 -4.26 -2.07 -42.91
N LYS A 46 -3.02 -1.85 -42.46
CA LYS A 46 -2.16 -2.90 -41.90
C LYS A 46 -2.78 -3.55 -40.66
N VAL A 47 -3.25 -2.74 -39.71
CA VAL A 47 -3.88 -3.23 -38.47
C VAL A 47 -5.18 -3.98 -38.75
N PHE A 48 -5.98 -3.49 -39.70
CA PHE A 48 -7.23 -4.13 -40.10
C PHE A 48 -6.98 -5.50 -40.72
N LEU A 49 -6.06 -5.61 -41.69
CA LEU A 49 -5.73 -6.89 -42.33
C LEU A 49 -5.11 -7.89 -41.34
N ALA A 50 -4.27 -7.42 -40.40
CA ALA A 50 -3.68 -8.28 -39.37
C ALA A 50 -4.73 -8.84 -38.40
N ASN A 51 -5.76 -8.06 -38.07
CA ASN A 51 -6.83 -8.47 -37.14
C ASN A 51 -8.07 -9.04 -37.86
N ALA A 52 -8.12 -9.02 -39.19
CA ALA A 52 -9.28 -9.48 -39.96
C ALA A 52 -9.56 -10.96 -39.74
N SER A 53 -8.51 -11.78 -39.58
CA SER A 53 -8.64 -13.21 -39.27
C SER A 53 -9.32 -13.48 -37.92
N LEU A 54 -9.18 -12.57 -36.95
CA LEU A 54 -9.85 -12.67 -35.64
C LEU A 54 -11.36 -12.45 -35.77
N ALA A 55 -11.80 -11.64 -36.74
CA ALA A 55 -13.22 -11.40 -36.99
C ALA A 55 -13.96 -12.66 -37.50
N PHE A 56 -13.23 -13.63 -38.06
CA PHE A 56 -13.78 -14.92 -38.48
C PHE A 56 -13.67 -16.01 -37.41
N ASN A 57 -12.89 -15.78 -36.34
CA ASN A 57 -12.68 -16.72 -35.22
C ASN A 57 -13.16 -16.13 -33.89
N ILE A 58 -14.18 -15.28 -33.92
CA ILE A 58 -14.68 -14.58 -32.73
C ILE A 58 -15.10 -15.59 -31.66
N ASP A 59 -15.79 -16.67 -32.03
CA ASP A 59 -16.30 -17.65 -31.06
C ASP A 59 -15.17 -18.35 -30.30
N ASN A 60 -14.10 -18.75 -31.00
CA ASN A 60 -12.93 -19.39 -30.38
C ASN A 60 -12.13 -18.39 -29.54
N ALA A 61 -11.86 -17.19 -30.07
CA ALA A 61 -11.12 -16.15 -29.34
C ALA A 61 -11.88 -15.70 -28.09
N VAL A 62 -13.19 -15.50 -28.18
CA VAL A 62 -14.05 -15.13 -27.04
C VAL A 62 -14.13 -16.27 -26.02
N ALA A 63 -14.18 -17.53 -26.45
CA ALA A 63 -14.17 -18.67 -25.54
C ALA A 63 -12.85 -18.77 -24.76
N GLU A 64 -11.70 -18.67 -25.44
CA GLU A 64 -10.37 -18.67 -24.82
C GLU A 64 -10.22 -17.52 -23.82
N PHE A 65 -10.55 -16.28 -24.21
CA PHE A 65 -10.49 -15.13 -23.30
C PHE A 65 -11.44 -15.30 -22.11
N LYS A 66 -12.63 -15.87 -22.31
CA LYS A 66 -13.58 -16.10 -21.22
C LYS A 66 -13.06 -17.14 -20.22
N ASP A 67 -12.38 -18.17 -20.68
CA ASP A 67 -11.79 -19.18 -19.80
C ASP A 67 -10.53 -18.67 -19.09
N GLU A 68 -9.71 -17.85 -19.76
CA GLU A 68 -8.63 -17.09 -19.11
C GLU A 68 -9.14 -16.13 -18.03
N ILE A 69 -10.26 -15.44 -18.28
CA ILE A 69 -10.87 -14.56 -17.30
C ILE A 69 -11.36 -15.37 -16.08
N LYS A 70 -12.07 -16.49 -16.31
CA LYS A 70 -12.53 -17.36 -15.22
C LYS A 70 -11.39 -17.94 -14.39
N THR A 71 -10.28 -18.33 -15.03
CA THR A 71 -9.11 -18.88 -14.32
C THR A 71 -8.46 -17.81 -13.45
N LYS A 72 -8.25 -16.61 -13.99
CA LYS A 72 -7.74 -15.46 -13.22
C LYS A 72 -8.67 -15.05 -12.09
N GLU A 73 -9.99 -15.06 -12.31
CA GLU A 73 -10.98 -14.79 -11.26
C GLU A 73 -10.89 -15.81 -10.11
N LYS A 74 -10.70 -17.10 -10.42
CA LYS A 74 -10.50 -18.14 -9.41
C LYS A 74 -9.22 -17.90 -8.60
N GLU A 75 -8.11 -17.58 -9.27
CA GLU A 75 -6.84 -17.25 -8.61
C GLU A 75 -6.97 -16.04 -7.68
N VAL A 76 -7.62 -14.96 -8.16
CA VAL A 76 -7.89 -13.76 -7.37
C VAL A 76 -8.73 -14.08 -6.14
N ASN A 77 -9.79 -14.89 -6.30
CA ASN A 77 -10.64 -15.29 -5.19
C ASN A 77 -9.87 -16.13 -4.16
N GLU A 78 -9.01 -17.04 -4.60
CA GLU A 78 -8.17 -17.83 -3.70
C GLU A 78 -7.14 -16.96 -2.97
N LEU A 79 -6.49 -16.02 -3.67
CA LEU A 79 -5.57 -15.06 -3.03
C LEU A 79 -6.28 -14.18 -2.00
N HIS A 80 -7.47 -13.67 -2.31
CA HIS A 80 -8.28 -12.91 -1.35
C HIS A 80 -8.65 -13.74 -0.12
N ARG A 81 -9.00 -15.02 -0.32
CA ARG A 81 -9.29 -15.94 0.78
C ARG A 81 -8.06 -16.15 1.68
N GLN A 82 -6.89 -16.37 1.08
CA GLN A 82 -5.64 -16.54 1.81
C GLN A 82 -5.25 -15.26 2.55
N LEU A 83 -5.35 -14.09 1.90
CA LEU A 83 -5.12 -12.79 2.51
C LEU A 83 -6.05 -12.56 3.71
N GLY A 84 -7.34 -12.87 3.58
CA GLY A 84 -8.30 -12.78 4.68
C GLY A 84 -7.90 -13.66 5.88
N LYS A 85 -7.55 -14.93 5.62
CA LYS A 85 -7.08 -15.85 6.66
C LYS A 85 -5.84 -15.31 7.38
N ARG A 86 -4.82 -14.89 6.62
CA ARG A 86 -3.57 -14.35 7.19
C ARG A 86 -3.80 -13.07 7.97
N THR A 87 -4.69 -12.20 7.49
CA THR A 87 -5.04 -10.95 8.18
C THR A 87 -5.69 -11.24 9.53
N ALA A 88 -6.65 -12.16 9.57
CA ALA A 88 -7.31 -12.58 10.81
C ALA A 88 -6.31 -13.25 11.80
N GLU A 89 -5.41 -14.11 11.31
CA GLU A 89 -4.35 -14.72 12.12
C GLU A 89 -3.40 -13.66 12.72
N LEU A 90 -3.00 -12.66 11.92
CA LEU A 90 -2.16 -11.55 12.36
C LEU A 90 -2.87 -10.67 13.40
N GLU A 91 -4.14 -10.33 13.18
CA GLU A 91 -4.93 -9.56 14.14
C GLU A 91 -5.10 -10.31 15.47
N TRP A 92 -5.37 -11.61 15.41
CA TRP A 92 -5.44 -12.46 16.59
C TRP A 92 -4.10 -12.48 17.34
N ALA A 93 -2.98 -12.68 16.63
CA ALA A 93 -1.65 -12.69 17.22
C ALA A 93 -1.31 -11.33 17.85
N ALA A 94 -1.55 -10.21 17.15
CA ALA A 94 -1.34 -8.87 17.66
C ALA A 94 -2.17 -8.60 18.93
N LYS A 95 -3.42 -9.09 18.98
CA LYS A 95 -4.26 -8.99 20.18
C LYS A 95 -3.67 -9.76 21.36
N LYS A 96 -3.14 -10.96 21.12
CA LYS A 96 -2.46 -11.75 22.17
C LYS A 96 -1.17 -11.08 22.65
N LEU A 97 -0.38 -10.50 21.74
CA LEU A 97 0.84 -9.76 22.09
C LEU A 97 0.56 -8.59 23.04
N LYS A 98 -0.57 -7.87 22.90
CA LYS A 98 -0.94 -6.77 23.82
C LYS A 98 -1.12 -7.21 25.27
N SER A 99 -1.45 -8.48 25.52
CA SER A 99 -1.62 -9.01 26.88
C SER A 99 -0.30 -9.38 27.57
N LEU A 100 0.82 -9.36 26.86
CA LEU A 100 2.14 -9.63 27.44
C LEU A 100 2.67 -8.45 28.23
N ASP A 101 3.53 -8.76 29.21
CA ASP A 101 4.23 -7.77 30.01
C ASP A 101 5.10 -6.82 29.15
N TYR A 102 5.39 -5.65 29.70
CA TYR A 102 6.23 -4.63 29.07
C TYR A 102 7.61 -5.18 28.69
N GLU A 103 8.30 -5.89 29.59
CA GLU A 103 9.67 -6.36 29.33
C GLU A 103 9.70 -7.40 28.21
N THR A 104 8.76 -8.34 28.24
CA THR A 104 8.63 -9.37 27.20
C THR A 104 8.35 -8.76 25.83
N ARG A 105 7.44 -7.76 25.76
CA ARG A 105 7.15 -7.07 24.49
C ARG A 105 8.34 -6.27 23.97
N LYS A 106 9.12 -5.66 24.86
CA LYS A 106 10.34 -4.94 24.48
C LYS A 106 11.40 -5.89 23.90
N CYS A 107 11.55 -7.09 24.47
CA CYS A 107 12.51 -8.10 23.98
C CYS A 107 12.15 -8.67 22.60
N LEU A 108 10.89 -8.58 22.16
CA LEU A 108 10.48 -9.00 20.81
C LEU A 108 10.98 -8.05 19.71
N ILE A 109 11.45 -6.85 20.07
CA ILE A 109 11.90 -5.85 19.11
C ILE A 109 13.40 -6.06 18.84
N GLU A 110 13.72 -6.40 17.60
CA GLU A 110 15.10 -6.54 17.15
C GLU A 110 15.73 -5.15 16.99
N SER A 111 16.75 -4.86 17.79
CA SER A 111 17.45 -3.57 17.75
C SER A 111 18.28 -3.38 16.47
N GLU A 112 18.72 -4.48 15.83
CA GLU A 112 19.44 -4.49 14.55
C GLU A 112 18.73 -5.39 13.52
N PRO A 113 17.64 -4.91 12.90
CA PRO A 113 16.86 -5.77 12.03
C PRO A 113 17.42 -5.88 10.61
N LYS A 114 17.38 -7.09 10.06
CA LYS A 114 17.81 -7.37 8.67
C LYS A 114 16.74 -7.07 7.62
N ASN A 115 15.45 -7.17 7.99
CA ASN A 115 14.33 -7.07 7.04
C ASN A 115 13.34 -5.95 7.36
N ILE A 116 12.95 -5.79 8.63
CA ILE A 116 11.85 -4.89 9.04
C ILE A 116 12.41 -3.81 9.99
N PRO A 117 12.37 -2.51 9.63
CA PRO A 117 12.85 -1.45 10.50
C PRO A 117 12.17 -1.46 11.89
N VAL A 118 12.89 -1.02 12.93
CA VAL A 118 12.40 -0.96 14.31
C VAL A 118 11.04 -0.24 14.42
N THR A 119 10.85 0.86 13.67
CA THR A 119 9.57 1.57 13.62
C THR A 119 8.43 0.66 13.19
N ARG A 120 8.64 -0.11 12.12
CA ARG A 120 7.62 -1.01 11.58
C ARG A 120 7.38 -2.20 12.51
N GLN A 121 8.42 -2.70 13.18
CA GLN A 121 8.23 -3.73 14.22
C GLN A 121 7.34 -3.21 15.35
N CYS A 122 7.60 -1.99 15.85
CA CYS A 122 6.80 -1.35 16.89
C CYS A 122 5.32 -1.22 16.49
N GLU A 123 5.04 -0.85 15.24
CA GLU A 123 3.68 -0.78 14.70
C GLU A 123 3.00 -2.15 14.68
N LEU A 124 3.69 -3.19 14.20
CA LEU A 124 3.15 -4.54 14.07
C LEU A 124 2.76 -5.15 15.42
N ILE A 125 3.55 -4.90 16.46
CA ILE A 125 3.27 -5.37 17.82
C ILE A 125 2.44 -4.36 18.64
N ASN A 126 2.07 -3.22 18.04
CA ASN A 126 1.38 -2.10 18.69
C ASN A 126 2.07 -1.66 19.99
N PHE A 127 3.38 -1.44 19.93
CA PHE A 127 4.22 -0.96 21.03
C PHE A 127 4.69 0.47 20.76
N ASN A 128 4.65 1.33 21.77
CA ASN A 128 5.08 2.72 21.60
C ASN A 128 6.59 2.76 21.37
N ARG A 129 7.03 3.40 20.28
CA ARG A 129 8.45 3.52 19.92
C ARG A 129 9.31 4.13 21.03
N SER A 130 8.80 5.15 21.74
CA SER A 130 9.55 5.80 22.83
C SER A 130 9.94 4.82 23.94
N ASN A 131 9.14 3.78 24.14
CA ASN A 131 9.41 2.76 25.15
C ASN A 131 10.58 1.85 24.80
N CYS A 132 10.97 1.73 23.52
CA CYS A 132 12.11 0.92 23.10
C CYS A 132 13.42 1.49 23.68
N TYR A 133 13.54 2.81 23.64
CA TYR A 133 14.72 3.54 24.09
C TYR A 133 14.70 3.85 25.59
N TYR A 134 13.52 3.79 26.22
CA TYR A 134 13.38 3.99 27.65
C TYR A 134 14.16 2.93 28.42
N LYS A 135 15.10 3.38 29.25
CA LYS A 135 15.79 2.55 30.24
C LYS A 135 15.18 2.87 31.60
N SER A 136 14.59 1.88 32.26
CA SER A 136 14.06 2.08 33.60
C SER A 136 15.20 2.47 34.53
N VAL A 137 15.03 3.60 35.22
CA VAL A 137 15.97 4.00 36.27
C VAL A 137 15.75 3.06 37.44
N ARG A 138 16.72 2.17 37.71
CA ARG A 138 16.67 1.32 38.91
C ARG A 138 16.55 2.21 40.13
N CYS A 139 15.62 1.87 41.03
CA CYS A 139 15.54 2.55 42.31
C CYS A 139 16.76 2.13 43.13
N THR A 140 17.75 3.01 43.20
CA THR A 140 18.97 2.79 44.00
C THR A 140 18.59 2.88 45.47
N LYS A 141 19.32 2.19 46.37
CA LYS A 141 19.08 2.28 47.82
C LYS A 141 19.01 3.74 48.29
N ASP A 142 19.94 4.56 47.81
CA ASP A 142 20.02 6.00 48.10
C ASP A 142 18.75 6.75 47.68
N LYS A 143 18.14 6.38 46.55
CA LYS A 143 16.89 6.98 46.08
C LYS A 143 15.72 6.59 46.98
N MET A 144 15.68 5.36 47.46
CA MET A 144 14.64 4.91 48.40
C MET A 144 14.80 5.56 49.78
N GLU A 145 16.04 5.72 50.24
CA GLU A 145 16.34 6.43 51.49
C GLU A 145 15.95 7.91 51.39
N LEU A 146 16.26 8.56 50.27
CA LEU A 146 15.82 9.93 49.98
C LEU A 146 14.29 10.06 49.97
N LEU A 147 13.58 9.13 49.30
CA LEU A 147 12.11 9.14 49.28
C LEU A 147 11.51 8.95 50.68
N ARG A 148 12.08 8.06 51.49
CA ARG A 148 11.65 7.87 52.89
C ARG A 148 11.93 9.09 53.75
N ALA A 149 13.05 9.77 53.54
CA ALA A 149 13.40 10.99 54.26
C ALA A 149 12.43 12.13 53.90
N ILE A 150 12.09 12.28 52.62
CA ILE A 150 11.04 13.22 52.16
C ILE A 150 9.71 12.93 52.86
N ASP A 151 9.29 11.66 52.87
CA ASP A 151 8.01 11.23 53.46
C ASP A 151 7.96 11.46 54.98
N ARG A 152 9.08 11.19 55.67
CA ARG A 152 9.23 11.49 57.09
C ARG A 152 9.09 12.98 57.38
N ILE A 153 9.82 13.83 56.66
CA ILE A 153 9.75 15.29 56.82
C ILE A 153 8.33 15.80 56.56
N TYR A 154 7.67 15.29 55.52
CA TYR A 154 6.32 15.70 55.17
C TYR A 154 5.29 15.25 56.23
N THR A 155 5.48 14.07 56.81
CA THR A 155 4.62 13.57 57.90
C THR A 155 4.80 14.38 59.18
N GLU A 156 6.05 14.73 59.53
CA GLU A 156 6.36 15.55 60.71
C GLU A 156 5.95 17.02 60.51
N THR A 157 6.02 17.53 59.27
CA THR A 157 5.70 18.92 58.93
C THR A 157 4.86 19.06 57.64
N PRO A 158 3.54 18.80 57.69
CA PRO A 158 2.68 18.74 56.50
C PRO A 158 2.50 20.08 55.73
N PHE A 159 2.93 21.19 56.32
CA PHE A 159 2.86 22.52 55.71
C PHE A 159 4.17 22.94 55.00
N TYR A 160 5.20 22.08 55.02
CA TYR A 160 6.46 22.37 54.33
C TYR A 160 6.31 22.10 52.82
N GLY A 161 6.52 23.15 52.01
CA GLY A 161 6.65 23.02 50.57
C GLY A 161 8.03 22.47 50.16
N TYR A 162 8.17 22.05 48.90
CA TYR A 162 9.35 21.34 48.39
C TYR A 162 10.69 22.01 48.72
N ARG A 163 10.76 23.35 48.75
CA ARG A 163 12.00 24.10 49.06
C ARG A 163 12.48 23.86 50.50
N LYS A 164 11.56 23.84 51.46
CA LYS A 164 11.89 23.64 52.88
C LYS A 164 12.25 22.18 53.15
N VAL A 165 11.52 21.25 52.53
CA VAL A 165 11.85 19.82 52.58
C VAL A 165 13.26 19.58 52.02
N HIS A 166 13.59 20.19 50.87
CA HIS A 166 14.93 20.09 50.29
C HIS A 166 16.03 20.63 51.20
N GLN A 167 15.81 21.76 51.89
CA GLN A 167 16.77 22.28 52.87
C GLN A 167 17.01 21.31 54.03
N GLN A 168 15.95 20.66 54.53
CA GLN A 168 16.06 19.67 55.61
C GLN A 168 16.71 18.35 55.18
N LEU A 169 16.73 18.04 53.88
CA LEU A 169 17.41 16.87 53.34
C LEU A 169 18.93 17.08 53.16
N ILE A 170 19.38 18.34 53.16
CA ILE A 170 20.79 18.73 52.99
C ILE A 170 21.46 19.09 54.32
N ALA A 171 20.65 19.43 55.33
CA ALA A 171 21.09 19.74 56.69
C ALA A 171 21.47 18.48 57.47
#